data_AF-A0A933Q940-F1
#
_entry.id   AF-A0A933Q940-F1
#
_cell.length_a   1.000
_cell.length_b   1.000
_cell.length_c   1.000
_cell.angle_alpha   90.00
_cell.angle_beta   90.00
_cell.angle_gamma   90.00
#
_symmetry.space_group_name_H-M   'P 1'
#
loop_
_entity.id
_entity.type
_entity.pdbx_description
1 polymer ?
#
loop_
_entity_poly.entity_id
_entity_poly.type
_entity_poly.pdbx_seq_one_letter_code
_entity_poly.pdbx_strand_id
1 'polypeptide(L)'
;PPALDIIKSSIGFETEGYLHQLYYYYPLRGGYQAISNAWAKKVPVRYNFTVKKVEKTRQGKFIVSDGRERLMFDRIISTIPIHELVKLINIPIPGRVKRAIKRLIVNPTYGVCLGIKGVDKNKFTAVYFPEASFLVNRINFPKTFSPFNAPKGYYSLQAEIVCRKNAKIWREKDDVIINHVIDGLIERRIIENRKDIVYKKVLRSEYAYVVYDTEYEKNTDIIRNWFPKQGIHLVGRFSYFEYVNVDMVIARSLEIASLLNKSEKISILSPAHQNEGNIRQFAEAVFKDVVKPLQKQGIKTEVIIAEDGSTDKTGEILQSLQKKYPLKLLLAKERLGPVQAIKNLFAEASGDLIFFLDSDGEISPRYFWNLYEVFKKENLDVAVAYKMKRKPWYRFLISRVNNFWLQLLFNTGIRDSNSGFRLYKAEIGKWLVQESGFLKYNFNSEQIILAVKRGFKVGETGTPHHARESMVFRPQKLLHILFFAFLELFKFRIYLFERNIFTTFALLIGRYSRRVLPLRFAQSKRLVGQMGLP
;
A
#
# COMPACT_ATOMS: atom_id res chain seq x y z
N PRO A 1 20.63 3.97 -16.98
CA PRO A 1 21.57 5.08 -17.23
C PRO A 1 20.76 6.32 -17.60
N PRO A 2 21.24 7.53 -17.29
CA PRO A 2 20.65 8.75 -17.83
C PRO A 2 20.52 8.63 -19.35
N ALA A 3 19.38 9.02 -19.92
CA ALA A 3 19.13 8.88 -21.35
C ALA A 3 20.21 9.58 -22.20
N LEU A 4 20.72 10.70 -21.68
CA LEU A 4 21.80 11.46 -22.30
C LEU A 4 23.12 10.67 -22.40
N ASP A 5 23.46 9.89 -21.38
CA ASP A 5 24.69 9.08 -21.38
C ASP A 5 24.58 7.90 -22.34
N ILE A 6 23.38 7.33 -22.51
CA ILE A 6 23.12 6.30 -23.54
C ILE A 6 23.36 6.89 -24.93
N ILE A 7 22.80 8.07 -25.20
CA ILE A 7 22.97 8.75 -26.48
C ILE A 7 24.45 9.04 -26.73
N LYS A 8 25.13 9.70 -25.78
CA LYS A 8 26.57 10.01 -25.86
C LYS A 8 27.43 8.77 -26.13
N SER A 9 27.22 7.69 -25.37
CA SER A 9 27.94 6.44 -25.56
C SER A 9 27.67 5.82 -26.94
N SER A 10 26.42 5.87 -27.44
CA SER A 10 26.07 5.28 -28.73
C SER A 10 26.75 5.94 -29.94
N ILE A 11 27.19 7.19 -29.79
CA ILE A 11 27.94 7.94 -30.82
C ILE A 11 29.44 8.06 -30.46
N GLY A 12 29.95 7.26 -29.52
CA GLY A 12 31.38 7.13 -29.24
C GLY A 12 31.96 8.08 -28.20
N PHE A 13 31.15 8.87 -27.49
CA PHE A 13 31.64 9.68 -26.38
C PHE A 13 31.81 8.83 -25.11
N GLU A 14 32.92 9.02 -24.42
CA GLU A 14 33.12 8.47 -23.08
C GLU A 14 32.10 9.08 -22.11
N THR A 15 31.54 8.23 -21.25
CA THR A 15 30.62 8.63 -20.19
C THR A 15 31.05 7.94 -18.90
N GLU A 16 30.95 8.62 -17.76
CA GLU A 16 31.32 8.06 -16.44
C GLU A 16 30.40 6.90 -15.99
N GLY A 17 29.28 6.68 -16.69
CA GLY A 17 28.37 5.57 -16.41
C GLY A 17 27.76 5.62 -15.01
N TYR A 18 27.56 4.45 -14.39
CA TYR A 18 26.87 4.34 -13.10
C TYR A 18 27.81 4.55 -11.91
N LEU A 19 27.90 5.79 -11.40
CA LEU A 19 28.75 6.12 -10.24
C LEU A 19 28.45 5.27 -8.99
N HIS A 20 27.19 4.86 -8.78
CA HIS A 20 26.78 4.09 -7.59
C HIS A 20 27.28 2.63 -7.55
N GLN A 21 27.89 2.12 -8.63
CA GLN A 21 28.51 0.78 -8.67
C GLN A 21 30.04 0.83 -8.69
N LEU A 22 30.65 2.02 -8.68
CA LEU A 22 32.11 2.16 -8.65
C LEU A 22 32.70 1.73 -7.31
N TYR A 23 31.99 2.00 -6.21
CA TYR A 23 32.41 1.63 -4.86
C TYR A 23 31.36 0.73 -4.23
N TYR A 24 31.77 -0.46 -3.81
CA TYR A 24 30.89 -1.41 -3.13
C TYR A 24 31.65 -2.18 -2.07
N TYR A 25 30.91 -2.60 -1.04
CA TYR A 25 31.43 -3.46 0.02
C TYR A 25 31.22 -4.93 -0.32
N TYR A 26 32.21 -5.75 0.02
CA TYR A 26 32.14 -7.19 -0.10
C TYR A 26 32.52 -7.88 1.21
N PRO A 27 31.82 -8.95 1.66
CA PRO A 27 32.17 -9.64 2.90
C PRO A 27 33.60 -10.20 2.87
N LEU A 28 34.38 -9.92 3.93
CA LEU A 28 35.75 -10.39 4.02
C LEU A 28 35.84 -11.93 4.00
N ARG A 29 34.87 -12.65 4.57
CA ARG A 29 34.85 -14.13 4.60
C ARG A 29 33.46 -14.67 4.30
N GLY A 30 33.41 -15.87 3.69
CA GLY A 30 32.17 -16.58 3.38
C GLY A 30 31.47 -16.15 2.09
N GLY A 31 32.11 -15.29 1.29
CA GLY A 31 31.53 -14.73 0.07
C GLY A 31 30.25 -13.95 0.32
N TYR A 32 29.48 -13.71 -0.74
CA TYR A 32 28.22 -12.97 -0.64
C TYR A 32 27.17 -13.68 0.24
N GLN A 33 27.23 -15.01 0.36
CA GLN A 33 26.33 -15.81 1.20
C GLN A 33 26.45 -15.48 2.70
N ALA A 34 27.59 -14.92 3.14
CA ALA A 34 27.80 -14.51 4.52
C ALA A 34 26.71 -13.56 5.04
N ILE A 35 26.18 -12.69 4.17
CA ILE A 35 25.10 -11.75 4.51
C ILE A 35 23.82 -12.50 4.87
N SER A 36 23.38 -13.42 3.99
CA SER A 36 22.17 -14.23 4.23
C SER A 36 22.32 -15.13 5.45
N ASN A 37 23.50 -15.72 5.65
CA ASN A 37 23.79 -16.53 6.84
C ASN A 37 23.73 -15.71 8.13
N ALA A 38 24.20 -14.45 8.10
CA ALA A 38 24.12 -13.56 9.25
C ALA A 38 22.67 -13.20 9.61
N TRP A 39 21.80 -12.96 8.62
CA TRP A 39 20.37 -12.74 8.89
C TRP A 39 19.67 -13.99 9.40
N ALA A 40 19.98 -15.17 8.85
CA ALA A 40 19.38 -16.42 9.28
C ALA A 40 19.65 -16.73 10.76
N LYS A 41 20.77 -16.25 11.34
CA LYS A 41 21.06 -16.38 12.77
C LYS A 41 20.12 -15.55 13.68
N LYS A 42 19.44 -14.54 13.13
CA LYS A 42 18.57 -13.62 13.89
C LYS A 42 17.10 -14.01 13.87
N VAL A 43 16.71 -15.01 13.07
CA VAL A 43 15.32 -15.41 12.89
C VAL A 43 15.21 -16.93 12.87
N PRO A 44 14.09 -17.51 13.35
CA PRO A 44 13.88 -18.95 13.27
C PRO A 44 13.63 -19.38 11.82
N VAL A 45 14.69 -19.80 11.12
CA VAL A 45 14.58 -20.35 9.76
C VAL A 45 14.38 -21.86 9.84
N ARG A 46 13.33 -22.35 9.18
CA ARG A 46 13.10 -23.78 9.02
C ARG A 46 13.77 -24.29 7.75
N TYR A 47 14.86 -25.05 7.93
CA TYR A 47 15.54 -25.74 6.84
C TYR A 47 14.91 -27.13 6.57
N ASN A 48 15.30 -27.75 5.45
CA ASN A 48 14.86 -29.09 5.04
C ASN A 48 13.33 -29.27 4.90
N PHE A 49 12.61 -28.17 4.63
CA PHE A 49 11.17 -28.17 4.34
C PHE A 49 10.93 -27.72 2.90
N THR A 50 10.91 -28.67 1.97
CA THR A 50 10.63 -28.38 0.56
C THR A 50 9.14 -28.31 0.34
N VAL A 51 8.60 -27.11 0.11
CA VAL A 51 7.16 -26.93 -0.16
C VAL A 51 6.74 -27.73 -1.39
N LYS A 52 5.83 -28.68 -1.21
CA LYS A 52 5.23 -29.48 -2.28
C LYS A 52 3.79 -29.09 -2.58
N LYS A 53 3.07 -28.58 -1.57
CA LYS A 53 1.66 -28.22 -1.72
C LYS A 53 1.30 -27.01 -0.85
N VAL A 54 0.49 -26.12 -1.41
CA VAL A 54 -0.12 -24.99 -0.72
C VAL A 54 -1.62 -25.00 -0.98
N GLU A 55 -2.43 -25.16 0.06
CA GLU A 55 -3.89 -25.23 -0.04
C GLU A 55 -4.53 -24.06 0.69
N LYS A 56 -5.69 -23.59 0.21
CA LYS A 56 -6.46 -22.56 0.91
C LYS A 56 -7.71 -23.18 1.52
N THR A 57 -7.88 -23.00 2.82
CA THR A 57 -9.04 -23.50 3.59
C THR A 57 -10.29 -22.65 3.30
N ARG A 58 -11.47 -23.18 3.67
CA ARG A 58 -12.75 -22.44 3.58
C ARG A 58 -12.76 -21.16 4.42
N GLN A 59 -12.00 -21.13 5.52
CA GLN A 59 -11.84 -19.97 6.41
C GLN A 59 -10.82 -18.95 5.89
N GLY A 60 -10.22 -19.18 4.71
CA GLY A 60 -9.27 -18.27 4.08
C GLY A 60 -7.81 -18.44 4.52
N LYS A 61 -7.52 -19.31 5.49
CA LYS A 61 -6.15 -19.68 5.90
C LYS A 61 -5.47 -20.58 4.89
N PHE A 62 -4.14 -20.63 4.92
CA PHE A 62 -3.31 -21.47 4.08
C PHE A 62 -2.74 -22.67 4.84
N ILE A 63 -2.67 -23.81 4.17
CA ILE A 63 -1.95 -25.00 4.62
C ILE A 63 -0.78 -25.22 3.67
N VAL A 64 0.44 -25.21 4.19
CA VAL A 64 1.68 -25.45 3.46
C VAL A 64 2.25 -26.80 3.88
N SER A 65 2.59 -27.66 2.91
CA SER A 65 3.06 -29.02 3.16
C SER A 65 4.28 -29.37 2.34
N ASP A 66 5.18 -30.16 2.93
CA ASP A 66 6.31 -30.82 2.27
C ASP A 66 6.01 -32.29 1.88
N GLY A 67 4.77 -32.73 2.09
CA GLY A 67 4.28 -34.09 1.87
C GLY A 67 4.36 -35.00 3.11
N ARG A 68 4.99 -34.57 4.20
CA ARG A 68 5.03 -35.29 5.49
C ARG A 68 4.34 -34.49 6.58
N GLU A 69 4.62 -33.20 6.65
CA GLU A 69 4.07 -32.28 7.62
C GLU A 69 3.17 -31.23 6.96
N ARG A 70 2.26 -30.65 7.75
CA ARG A 70 1.35 -29.58 7.33
C ARG A 70 1.40 -28.43 8.34
N LEU A 71 1.70 -27.24 7.86
CA LEU A 71 1.75 -26.01 8.65
C LEU A 71 0.63 -25.05 8.20
N MET A 72 0.02 -24.34 9.15
CA MET A 72 -1.07 -23.41 8.87
C MET A 72 -0.64 -21.96 9.03
N PHE A 73 -1.01 -21.11 8.09
CA PHE A 73 -0.67 -19.68 8.06
C PHE A 73 -1.86 -18.82 7.63
N ASP A 74 -1.96 -17.59 8.12
CA ASP A 74 -3.02 -16.66 7.71
C ASP A 74 -2.72 -16.00 6.35
N ARG A 75 -1.42 -15.84 6.02
CA ARG A 75 -0.94 -15.21 4.78
C ARG A 75 0.31 -15.92 4.29
N ILE A 76 0.61 -15.77 3.00
CA ILE A 76 1.85 -16.28 2.39
C ILE A 76 2.63 -15.12 1.78
N ILE A 77 3.93 -15.06 2.06
CA ILE A 77 4.90 -14.30 1.27
C ILE A 77 5.74 -15.32 0.51
N SER A 78 5.66 -15.30 -0.82
CA SER A 78 6.38 -16.23 -1.68
C SER A 78 7.55 -15.54 -2.36
N THR A 79 8.71 -16.18 -2.25
CA THR A 79 9.92 -15.88 -3.05
C THR A 79 10.20 -16.96 -4.11
N ILE A 80 9.36 -18.00 -4.17
CA ILE A 80 9.46 -19.09 -5.15
C ILE A 80 9.22 -18.52 -6.56
N PRO A 81 10.02 -18.90 -7.58
CA PRO A 81 9.76 -18.51 -8.96
C PRO A 81 8.30 -18.74 -9.35
N ILE A 82 7.67 -17.76 -9.99
CA ILE A 82 6.23 -17.78 -10.25
C ILE A 82 5.80 -18.99 -11.09
N HIS A 83 6.67 -19.44 -12.00
CA HIS A 83 6.50 -20.65 -12.81
C HIS A 83 6.48 -21.95 -11.99
N GLU A 84 7.12 -21.97 -10.82
CA GLU A 84 7.10 -23.11 -9.90
C GLU A 84 5.97 -22.99 -8.90
N LEU A 85 5.75 -21.80 -8.34
CA LEU A 85 4.68 -21.54 -7.38
C LEU A 85 3.30 -21.99 -7.91
N VAL A 86 3.02 -21.71 -9.19
CA VAL A 86 1.76 -22.08 -9.85
C VAL A 86 1.49 -23.60 -9.85
N LYS A 87 2.53 -24.42 -9.75
CA LYS A 87 2.42 -25.90 -9.69
C LYS A 87 2.16 -26.39 -8.26
N LEU A 88 2.58 -25.61 -7.26
CA LEU A 88 2.49 -25.96 -5.84
C LEU A 88 1.15 -25.54 -5.23
N ILE A 89 0.52 -24.49 -5.75
CA ILE A 89 -0.74 -23.97 -5.21
C ILE A 89 -1.95 -24.76 -5.71
N ASN A 90 -2.74 -25.27 -4.77
CA ASN A 90 -4.04 -25.89 -5.00
C ASN A 90 -5.16 -24.86 -4.82
N ILE A 91 -5.11 -23.80 -5.63
CA ILE A 91 -6.09 -22.73 -5.68
C ILE A 91 -6.53 -22.60 -7.14
N PRO A 92 -7.84 -22.49 -7.45
CA PRO A 92 -8.30 -22.31 -8.83
C PRO A 92 -7.71 -21.05 -9.48
N ILE A 93 -6.77 -21.23 -10.40
CA ILE A 93 -6.10 -20.14 -11.11
C ILE A 93 -6.82 -19.85 -12.43
N PRO A 94 -7.30 -18.62 -12.67
CA PRO A 94 -7.95 -18.26 -13.92
C PRO A 94 -7.05 -18.53 -15.13
N GLY A 95 -7.63 -19.01 -16.25
CA GLY A 95 -6.87 -19.32 -17.46
C GLY A 95 -6.04 -18.15 -18.00
N ARG A 96 -6.54 -16.90 -17.84
CA ARG A 96 -5.78 -15.69 -18.20
C ARG A 96 -4.47 -15.54 -17.41
N VAL A 97 -4.48 -15.87 -16.12
CA VAL A 97 -3.30 -15.76 -15.25
C VAL A 97 -2.31 -16.87 -15.58
N LYS A 98 -2.79 -18.11 -15.79
CA LYS A 98 -1.94 -19.23 -16.24
C LYS A 98 -1.23 -18.92 -17.57
N ARG A 99 -1.94 -18.33 -18.54
CA ARG A 99 -1.36 -17.91 -19.83
C ARG A 99 -0.33 -16.80 -19.65
N ALA A 100 -0.60 -15.80 -18.81
CA ALA A 100 0.35 -14.73 -18.52
C ALA A 100 1.66 -15.30 -17.93
N ILE A 101 1.57 -16.20 -16.94
CA ILE A 101 2.75 -16.85 -16.33
C ILE A 101 3.53 -17.64 -17.39
N LYS A 102 2.85 -18.43 -18.23
CA LYS A 102 3.50 -19.25 -19.27
C LYS A 102 4.28 -18.40 -20.29
N ARG A 103 3.87 -17.15 -20.53
CA ARG A 103 4.52 -16.23 -21.46
C ARG A 103 5.76 -15.54 -20.87
N LEU A 104 5.93 -15.57 -19.55
CA LEU A 104 7.10 -14.98 -18.91
C LEU A 104 8.38 -15.77 -19.27
N ILE A 105 9.40 -15.04 -19.73
CA ILE A 105 10.63 -15.63 -20.26
C ILE A 105 11.77 -15.47 -19.25
N VAL A 106 12.45 -16.59 -18.98
CA VAL A 106 13.69 -16.62 -18.20
C VAL A 106 14.82 -17.18 -19.02
N ASN A 107 16.01 -16.58 -18.89
CA ASN A 107 17.23 -17.14 -19.41
C ASN A 107 18.00 -17.82 -18.27
N PRO A 108 18.29 -19.13 -18.38
CA PRO A 108 19.21 -19.81 -17.49
C PRO A 108 20.66 -19.36 -17.67
N THR A 109 21.50 -19.70 -16.70
CA THR A 109 22.93 -19.41 -16.74
C THR A 109 23.77 -20.61 -16.28
N TYR A 110 24.94 -20.74 -16.90
CA TYR A 110 26.06 -21.48 -16.36
C TYR A 110 27.00 -20.55 -15.59
N GLY A 111 27.41 -20.95 -14.40
CA GLY A 111 28.56 -20.39 -13.70
C GLY A 111 29.70 -21.40 -13.70
N VAL A 112 30.76 -21.15 -14.48
CA VAL A 112 31.95 -21.99 -14.52
C VAL A 112 32.99 -21.42 -13.57
N CYS A 113 33.20 -22.09 -12.44
CA CYS A 113 34.16 -21.73 -11.42
C CYS A 113 35.50 -22.42 -11.69
N LEU A 114 36.56 -21.65 -11.79
CA LEU A 114 37.94 -22.12 -11.96
C LEU A 114 38.79 -21.67 -10.78
N GLY A 115 39.58 -22.58 -10.22
CA GLY A 115 40.67 -22.27 -9.29
C GLY A 115 42.00 -22.45 -9.98
N ILE A 116 42.87 -21.45 -9.89
CA ILE A 116 44.09 -21.35 -10.68
C ILE A 116 45.27 -21.11 -9.75
N LYS A 117 46.35 -21.87 -9.92
CA LYS A 117 47.61 -21.71 -9.21
C LYS A 117 48.32 -20.45 -9.70
N GLY A 118 48.79 -19.64 -8.77
CA GLY A 118 49.51 -18.39 -9.05
C GLY A 118 48.84 -17.17 -8.45
N VAL A 119 49.23 -16.00 -8.97
CA VAL A 119 48.74 -14.69 -8.54
C VAL A 119 48.09 -14.02 -9.75
N ASP A 120 46.86 -13.53 -9.57
CA ASP A 120 46.21 -12.68 -10.56
C ASP A 120 46.91 -11.31 -10.59
N LYS A 121 47.65 -11.06 -11.68
CA LYS A 121 48.41 -9.82 -11.89
C LYS A 121 47.48 -8.64 -12.22
N ASN A 122 46.34 -8.91 -12.87
CA ASN A 122 45.45 -7.87 -13.40
C ASN A 122 44.50 -7.35 -12.33
N LYS A 123 44.09 -8.21 -11.38
CA LYS A 123 43.15 -7.88 -10.30
C LYS A 123 41.88 -7.19 -10.82
N PHE A 124 41.37 -7.66 -11.95
CA PHE A 124 40.10 -7.18 -12.48
C PHE A 124 38.96 -7.55 -11.51
N THR A 125 37.85 -6.84 -11.59
CA THR A 125 36.62 -7.18 -10.87
C THR A 125 35.69 -7.99 -11.77
N ALA A 126 35.49 -7.51 -12.99
CA ALA A 126 34.80 -8.21 -14.06
C ALA A 126 35.38 -7.86 -15.44
N VAL A 127 35.24 -8.79 -16.39
CA VAL A 127 35.57 -8.59 -17.82
C VAL A 127 34.40 -9.09 -18.66
N TYR A 128 34.02 -8.35 -19.70
CA TYR A 128 32.89 -8.65 -20.58
C TYR A 128 33.37 -9.04 -21.97
N PHE A 129 32.67 -10.00 -22.59
CA PHE A 129 33.02 -10.48 -23.93
C PHE A 129 31.79 -10.37 -24.84
N PRO A 130 31.80 -9.46 -25.83
CA PRO A 130 30.67 -9.29 -26.75
C PRO A 130 30.73 -10.26 -27.95
N GLU A 131 31.86 -10.95 -28.16
CA GLU A 131 32.13 -11.78 -29.32
C GLU A 131 31.25 -13.04 -29.36
N ALA A 132 30.59 -13.29 -30.49
CA ALA A 132 29.69 -14.43 -30.64
C ALA A 132 30.40 -15.80 -30.58
N SER A 133 31.68 -15.87 -30.94
CA SER A 133 32.49 -17.09 -30.88
C SER A 133 32.81 -17.53 -29.46
N PHE A 134 32.80 -16.60 -28.50
CA PHE A 134 33.06 -16.89 -27.09
C PHE A 134 31.79 -16.77 -26.26
N LEU A 135 31.19 -17.92 -25.97
CA LEU A 135 29.91 -18.04 -25.28
C LEU A 135 29.83 -17.36 -23.89
N VAL A 136 30.97 -17.04 -23.26
CA VAL A 136 31.02 -16.39 -21.95
C VAL A 136 30.62 -14.92 -22.08
N ASN A 137 29.56 -14.50 -21.40
CA ASN A 137 29.14 -13.09 -21.39
C ASN A 137 30.07 -12.23 -20.54
N ARG A 138 30.48 -12.78 -19.38
CA ARG A 138 31.37 -12.11 -18.44
C ARG A 138 32.15 -13.07 -17.56
N ILE A 139 33.27 -12.60 -17.05
CA ILE A 139 34.04 -13.25 -15.99
C ILE A 139 34.06 -12.33 -14.78
N ASN A 140 33.97 -12.92 -13.59
CA ASN A 140 34.22 -12.26 -12.32
C ASN A 140 35.45 -12.87 -11.65
N PHE A 141 36.13 -12.09 -10.81
CA PHE A 141 37.38 -12.48 -10.15
C PHE A 141 37.20 -12.45 -8.62
N PRO A 142 36.62 -13.50 -7.99
CA PRO A 142 36.26 -13.44 -6.57
C PRO A 142 37.40 -13.10 -5.61
N LYS A 143 38.65 -13.49 -5.91
CA LYS A 143 39.81 -13.17 -5.07
C LYS A 143 40.11 -11.67 -5.01
N THR A 144 39.77 -10.91 -6.04
CA THR A 144 39.89 -9.44 -6.04
C THR A 144 38.98 -8.83 -4.99
N PHE A 145 37.78 -9.38 -4.80
CA PHE A 145 36.82 -8.87 -3.80
C PHE A 145 37.21 -9.24 -2.35
N SER A 146 37.86 -10.38 -2.15
CA SER A 146 38.39 -10.78 -0.85
C SER A 146 39.57 -11.75 -0.99
N PRO A 147 40.67 -11.55 -0.22
CA PRO A 147 41.81 -12.47 -0.22
C PRO A 147 41.46 -13.88 0.26
N PHE A 148 40.32 -14.05 0.94
CA PHE A 148 39.85 -15.34 1.47
C PHE A 148 38.97 -16.13 0.49
N ASN A 149 38.66 -15.58 -0.69
CA ASN A 149 37.90 -16.29 -1.72
C ASN A 149 38.75 -17.29 -2.51
N ALA A 150 40.06 -17.35 -2.27
CA ALA A 150 40.92 -18.44 -2.72
C ALA A 150 42.15 -18.58 -1.82
N PRO A 151 42.72 -19.79 -1.67
CA PRO A 151 43.90 -20.02 -0.83
C PRO A 151 45.12 -19.16 -1.23
N LYS A 152 46.09 -19.05 -0.32
CA LYS A 152 47.37 -18.36 -0.61
C LYS A 152 48.09 -19.08 -1.77
N GLY A 153 48.59 -18.32 -2.73
CA GLY A 153 49.23 -18.85 -3.93
C GLY A 153 48.27 -19.31 -5.04
N TYR A 154 46.97 -19.04 -4.90
CA TYR A 154 45.95 -19.34 -5.91
C TYR A 154 45.06 -18.13 -6.16
N TYR A 155 44.33 -18.08 -7.27
CA TYR A 155 43.22 -17.17 -7.50
C TYR A 155 42.04 -17.91 -8.12
N SER A 156 40.90 -17.24 -8.25
CA SER A 156 39.66 -17.83 -8.72
C SER A 156 39.02 -16.99 -9.80
N LEU A 157 38.44 -17.64 -10.81
CA LEU A 157 37.62 -17.04 -11.86
C LEU A 157 36.23 -17.67 -11.85
N GLN A 158 35.21 -16.88 -12.17
CA GLN A 158 33.88 -17.36 -12.43
C GLN A 158 33.38 -16.80 -13.75
N ALA A 159 33.35 -17.65 -14.78
CA ALA A 159 32.78 -17.32 -16.08
C ALA A 159 31.27 -17.56 -16.06
N GLU A 160 30.52 -16.67 -16.71
CA GLU A 160 29.07 -16.75 -16.82
C GLU A 160 28.65 -16.91 -18.28
N ILE A 161 27.82 -17.91 -18.57
CA ILE A 161 27.23 -18.16 -19.90
C ILE A 161 25.71 -18.16 -19.75
N VAL A 162 25.08 -17.10 -20.23
CA VAL A 162 23.63 -16.94 -20.30
C VAL A 162 23.12 -17.57 -21.59
N CYS A 163 22.10 -18.41 -21.50
CA CYS A 163 21.51 -19.04 -22.67
C CYS A 163 19.99 -19.05 -22.61
N ARG A 164 19.34 -19.29 -23.75
CA ARG A 164 17.88 -19.51 -23.79
C ARG A 164 17.57 -20.91 -23.26
N LYS A 165 16.49 -21.04 -22.49
CA LYS A 165 16.09 -22.32 -21.86
C LYS A 165 15.97 -23.51 -22.82
N ASN A 166 15.58 -23.26 -24.06
CA ASN A 166 15.42 -24.31 -25.09
C ASN A 166 16.62 -24.44 -26.04
N ALA A 167 17.69 -23.70 -25.82
CA ALA A 167 18.89 -23.78 -26.66
C ALA A 167 19.65 -25.08 -26.38
N LYS A 168 20.26 -25.66 -27.43
CA LYS A 168 21.06 -26.90 -27.33
C LYS A 168 22.13 -26.79 -26.24
N ILE A 169 22.80 -25.64 -26.17
CA ILE A 169 23.83 -25.34 -25.17
C ILE A 169 23.37 -25.55 -23.72
N TRP A 170 22.10 -25.33 -23.38
CA TRP A 170 21.61 -25.52 -22.00
C TRP A 170 21.61 -27.01 -21.57
N ARG A 171 21.65 -27.93 -22.53
CA ARG A 171 21.71 -29.38 -22.28
C ARG A 171 23.11 -29.96 -22.50
N GLU A 172 24.09 -29.12 -22.81
CA GLU A 172 25.44 -29.57 -23.13
C GLU A 172 26.16 -30.11 -21.89
N LYS A 173 27.15 -31.00 -22.06
CA LYS A 173 27.88 -31.58 -20.91
C LYS A 173 28.80 -30.57 -20.24
N ASP A 174 28.96 -30.69 -18.92
CA ASP A 174 29.79 -29.77 -18.13
C ASP A 174 31.24 -29.69 -18.64
N ASP A 175 31.84 -30.82 -19.03
CA ASP A 175 33.22 -30.85 -19.55
C ASP A 175 33.39 -30.07 -20.86
N VAL A 176 32.38 -30.11 -21.75
CA VAL A 176 32.40 -29.36 -23.00
C VAL A 176 32.36 -27.87 -22.70
N ILE A 177 31.49 -27.45 -21.77
CA ILE A 177 31.39 -26.05 -21.34
C ILE A 177 32.67 -25.59 -20.64
N ILE A 178 33.24 -26.41 -19.76
CA ILE A 178 34.52 -26.11 -19.08
C ILE A 178 35.64 -25.93 -20.11
N ASN A 179 35.76 -26.84 -21.07
CA ASN A 179 36.82 -26.76 -22.08
C ASN A 179 36.65 -25.51 -22.94
N HIS A 180 35.44 -25.22 -23.42
CA HIS A 180 35.13 -23.99 -24.14
C HIS A 180 35.55 -22.73 -23.38
N VAL A 181 35.24 -22.65 -22.08
CA VAL A 181 35.69 -21.53 -21.24
C VAL A 181 37.21 -21.48 -21.20
N ILE A 182 37.88 -22.56 -20.80
CA ILE A 182 39.34 -22.58 -20.62
C ILE A 182 40.07 -22.19 -21.90
N ASP A 183 39.70 -22.78 -23.04
CA ASP A 183 40.35 -22.51 -24.32
C ASP A 183 40.15 -21.05 -24.74
N GLY A 184 38.93 -20.52 -24.59
CA GLY A 184 38.65 -19.12 -24.90
C GLY A 184 39.36 -18.13 -23.96
N LEU A 185 39.60 -18.50 -22.70
CA LEU A 185 40.40 -17.69 -21.76
C LEU A 185 41.88 -17.66 -22.12
N ILE A 186 42.44 -18.78 -22.58
CA ILE A 186 43.85 -18.88 -23.01
C ILE A 186 44.05 -18.09 -24.30
N GLU A 187 43.18 -18.29 -25.28
CA GLU A 187 43.19 -17.56 -26.57
C GLU A 187 43.23 -16.04 -26.35
N ARG A 188 42.44 -15.55 -25.38
CA ARG A 188 42.34 -14.13 -25.00
C ARG A 188 43.37 -13.69 -23.96
N ARG A 189 44.33 -14.55 -23.60
CA ARG A 189 45.40 -14.29 -22.62
C ARG A 189 44.90 -13.83 -21.25
N ILE A 190 43.69 -14.24 -20.86
CA ILE A 190 43.16 -14.03 -19.51
C ILE A 190 43.82 -14.99 -18.51
N ILE A 191 44.14 -16.19 -18.97
CA ILE A 191 44.93 -17.18 -18.22
C ILE A 191 46.07 -17.70 -19.09
N GLU A 192 47.21 -18.03 -18.49
CA GLU A 192 48.41 -18.39 -19.24
C GLU A 192 48.37 -19.85 -19.70
N ASN A 193 48.09 -20.81 -18.81
CA ASN A 193 48.19 -22.23 -19.12
C ASN A 193 47.08 -23.07 -18.49
N ARG A 194 46.63 -24.10 -19.22
CA ARG A 194 45.67 -25.09 -18.73
C ARG A 194 46.18 -25.89 -17.53
N LYS A 195 47.50 -26.10 -17.42
CA LYS A 195 48.15 -26.86 -16.34
C LYS A 195 48.00 -26.23 -14.95
N ASP A 196 47.79 -24.92 -14.89
CA ASP A 196 47.68 -24.18 -13.63
C ASP A 196 46.25 -24.22 -13.06
N ILE A 197 45.29 -24.77 -13.80
CA ILE A 197 43.89 -24.91 -13.36
C ILE A 197 43.78 -26.14 -12.47
N VAL A 198 43.66 -25.91 -11.16
CA VAL A 198 43.61 -26.94 -10.12
C VAL A 198 42.21 -27.29 -9.65
N TYR A 199 41.22 -26.47 -10.00
CA TYR A 199 39.82 -26.69 -9.63
C TYR A 199 38.87 -26.24 -10.73
N LYS A 200 37.80 -27.00 -10.96
CA LYS A 200 36.79 -26.75 -11.98
C LYS A 200 35.43 -27.16 -11.43
N LYS A 201 34.42 -26.31 -11.56
CA LYS A 201 33.03 -26.65 -11.21
C LYS A 201 32.06 -25.88 -12.08
N VAL A 202 31.04 -26.56 -12.57
CA VAL A 202 29.90 -25.92 -13.23
C VAL A 202 28.74 -25.80 -12.24
N LEU A 203 28.14 -24.62 -12.18
CA LEU A 203 26.90 -24.34 -11.49
C LEU A 203 25.84 -24.00 -12.53
N ARG A 204 24.65 -24.59 -12.43
CA ARG A 204 23.53 -24.33 -13.33
C ARG A 204 22.40 -23.66 -12.55
N SER A 205 21.94 -22.51 -13.02
CA SER A 205 20.73 -21.88 -12.49
C SER A 205 19.71 -21.70 -13.60
N GLU A 206 18.57 -22.37 -13.46
CA GLU A 206 17.46 -22.26 -14.43
C GLU A 206 16.84 -20.85 -14.44
N TYR A 207 16.74 -20.27 -13.25
CA TYR A 207 16.19 -18.93 -13.03
C TYR A 207 17.35 -17.97 -12.74
N ALA A 208 17.87 -17.31 -13.78
CA ALA A 208 18.98 -16.37 -13.65
C ALA A 208 18.63 -14.97 -14.16
N TYR A 209 18.08 -14.85 -15.37
CA TYR A 209 17.71 -13.55 -15.95
C TYR A 209 16.23 -13.51 -16.30
N VAL A 210 15.57 -12.43 -15.87
CA VAL A 210 14.24 -12.03 -16.35
C VAL A 210 14.43 -11.37 -17.72
N VAL A 211 13.64 -11.79 -18.70
CA VAL A 211 13.66 -11.21 -20.04
C VAL A 211 12.40 -10.36 -20.22
N TYR A 212 12.61 -9.11 -20.65
CA TYR A 212 11.55 -8.14 -20.94
C TYR A 212 11.21 -8.21 -22.43
N ASP A 213 10.12 -8.92 -22.76
CA ASP A 213 9.53 -8.87 -24.09
C ASP A 213 8.46 -7.76 -24.18
N THR A 214 7.89 -7.56 -25.37
CA THR A 214 6.88 -6.52 -25.60
C THR A 214 5.58 -6.73 -24.83
N GLU A 215 5.32 -7.95 -24.33
CA GLU A 215 4.12 -8.30 -23.56
C GLU A 215 4.38 -8.40 -22.04
N TYR A 216 5.62 -8.13 -21.59
CA TYR A 216 6.04 -8.32 -20.20
C TYR A 216 5.16 -7.56 -19.20
N GLU A 217 4.94 -6.26 -19.41
CA GLU A 217 4.17 -5.42 -18.48
C GLU A 217 2.74 -5.93 -18.33
N LYS A 218 2.07 -6.18 -19.46
CA LYS A 218 0.72 -6.75 -19.49
C LYS A 218 0.63 -8.08 -18.76
N ASN A 219 1.59 -8.98 -18.95
CA ASN A 219 1.58 -10.29 -18.30
C ASN A 219 1.86 -10.17 -16.80
N THR A 220 2.84 -9.37 -16.40
CA THR A 220 3.19 -9.18 -14.98
C THR A 220 2.09 -8.45 -14.22
N ASP A 221 1.40 -7.48 -14.82
CA ASP A 221 0.24 -6.80 -14.22
C ASP A 221 -0.91 -7.78 -13.92
N ILE A 222 -1.22 -8.68 -14.85
CA ILE A 222 -2.26 -9.71 -14.65
C ILE A 222 -1.91 -10.58 -13.43
N ILE A 223 -0.63 -10.92 -13.26
CA ILE A 223 -0.13 -11.78 -12.19
C ILE A 223 -0.12 -11.02 -10.85
N ARG A 224 0.55 -9.87 -10.81
CA ARG A 224 0.74 -9.03 -9.61
C ARG A 224 -0.57 -8.51 -9.05
N ASN A 225 -1.60 -8.33 -9.88
CA ASN A 225 -2.94 -7.95 -9.42
C ASN A 225 -3.78 -9.11 -8.87
N TRP A 226 -3.50 -10.36 -9.27
CA TRP A 226 -4.33 -11.50 -8.90
C TRP A 226 -3.86 -12.18 -7.60
N PHE A 227 -2.55 -12.44 -7.47
CA PHE A 227 -1.99 -13.20 -6.33
C PHE A 227 -2.25 -12.54 -4.96
N PRO A 228 -2.03 -11.22 -4.77
CA PRO A 228 -2.29 -10.58 -3.48
C PRO A 228 -3.76 -10.65 -3.06
N LYS A 229 -4.70 -10.62 -4.03
CA LYS A 229 -6.14 -10.80 -3.75
C LYS A 229 -6.47 -12.20 -3.24
N GLN A 230 -5.60 -13.17 -3.48
CA GLN A 230 -5.71 -14.50 -2.90
C GLN A 230 -5.09 -14.60 -1.51
N GLY A 231 -4.37 -13.59 -1.02
CA GLY A 231 -3.59 -13.64 0.22
C GLY A 231 -2.16 -14.20 0.03
N ILE A 232 -1.70 -14.27 -1.22
CA ILE A 232 -0.34 -14.67 -1.58
C ILE A 232 0.41 -13.45 -2.10
N HIS A 233 1.40 -13.01 -1.36
CA HIS A 233 2.21 -11.86 -1.69
C HIS A 233 3.49 -12.30 -2.41
N LEU A 234 3.76 -11.73 -3.59
CA LEU A 234 4.92 -12.09 -4.40
C LEU A 234 6.08 -11.13 -4.09
N VAL A 235 7.25 -11.68 -3.76
CA VAL A 235 8.46 -10.91 -3.41
C VAL A 235 9.68 -11.52 -4.10
N GLY A 236 10.69 -10.70 -4.37
CA GLY A 236 11.95 -11.14 -4.96
C GLY A 236 11.89 -11.29 -6.49
N ARG A 237 13.07 -11.50 -7.06
CA ARG A 237 13.32 -11.41 -8.51
C ARG A 237 12.41 -12.28 -9.38
N PHE A 238 12.19 -13.54 -9.01
CA PHE A 238 11.45 -14.49 -9.86
C PHE A 238 10.01 -14.75 -9.41
N SER A 239 9.65 -14.44 -8.16
CA SER A 239 8.25 -14.51 -7.72
C SER A 239 7.48 -13.27 -8.18
N TYR A 240 8.04 -12.08 -7.92
CA TYR A 240 7.50 -10.82 -8.44
C TYR A 240 7.78 -10.63 -9.94
N PHE A 241 8.76 -11.38 -10.46
CA PHE A 241 9.17 -11.43 -11.86
C PHE A 241 9.66 -10.08 -12.40
N GLU A 242 10.76 -9.60 -11.84
CA GLU A 242 11.42 -8.36 -12.24
C GLU A 242 12.92 -8.48 -12.01
N TYR A 243 13.72 -7.91 -12.92
CA TYR A 243 15.15 -7.83 -12.79
C TYR A 243 15.53 -6.81 -11.70
N VAL A 244 15.74 -7.32 -10.48
CA VAL A 244 16.18 -6.53 -9.33
C VAL A 244 17.42 -7.12 -8.68
N ASN A 245 18.19 -6.25 -8.03
CA ASN A 245 19.32 -6.58 -7.18
C ASN A 245 18.89 -6.75 -5.72
N VAL A 246 19.83 -7.16 -4.86
CA VAL A 246 19.57 -7.57 -3.47
C VAL A 246 19.03 -6.43 -2.61
N ASP A 247 19.56 -5.22 -2.78
CA ASP A 247 19.08 -3.99 -2.14
C ASP A 247 17.59 -3.76 -2.36
N MET A 248 17.13 -3.92 -3.61
CA MET A 248 15.73 -3.75 -3.95
C MET A 248 14.85 -4.90 -3.49
N VAL A 249 15.38 -6.12 -3.44
CA VAL A 249 14.68 -7.25 -2.79
C VAL A 249 14.47 -6.97 -1.30
N ILE A 250 15.48 -6.43 -0.60
CA ILE A 250 15.36 -6.05 0.82
C ILE A 250 14.36 -4.93 0.99
N ALA A 251 14.47 -3.84 0.21
CA ALA A 251 13.57 -2.69 0.31
C ALA A 251 12.09 -3.12 0.18
N ARG A 252 11.77 -3.94 -0.83
CA ARG A 252 10.41 -4.48 -1.01
C ARG A 252 9.98 -5.44 0.09
N SER A 253 10.92 -6.21 0.65
CA SER A 253 10.64 -7.08 1.79
C SER A 253 10.29 -6.28 3.05
N LEU A 254 10.95 -5.14 3.26
CA LEU A 254 10.62 -4.23 4.37
C LEU A 254 9.29 -3.52 4.15
N GLU A 255 9.01 -3.05 2.93
CA GLU A 255 7.73 -2.44 2.58
C GLU A 255 6.57 -3.41 2.82
N ILE A 256 6.69 -4.64 2.34
CA ILE A 256 5.63 -5.63 2.53
C ILE A 256 5.50 -6.05 3.99
N ALA A 257 6.60 -6.19 4.72
CA ALA A 257 6.56 -6.45 6.15
C ALA A 257 5.84 -5.31 6.88
N SER A 258 6.11 -4.05 6.53
CA SER A 258 5.42 -2.88 7.08
C SER A 258 3.91 -2.93 6.78
N LEU A 259 3.53 -3.16 5.52
CA LEU A 259 2.12 -3.26 5.10
C LEU A 259 1.39 -4.40 5.82
N LEU A 260 2.05 -5.54 6.03
CA LEU A 260 1.45 -6.72 6.65
C LEU A 260 1.42 -6.64 8.18
N ASN A 261 2.44 -6.01 8.79
CA ASN A 261 2.56 -5.79 10.23
C ASN A 261 1.84 -4.53 10.70
N LYS A 262 1.26 -3.74 9.78
CA LYS A 262 0.48 -2.55 10.15
C LYS A 262 -0.72 -3.00 11.00
N SER A 263 -0.54 -2.92 12.32
CA SER A 263 -1.64 -3.05 13.26
C SER A 263 -2.49 -1.82 13.04
N GLU A 264 -3.69 -2.00 12.49
CA GLU A 264 -4.62 -0.91 12.29
C GLU A 264 -4.75 -0.12 13.61
N LYS A 265 -4.44 1.18 13.56
CA LYS A 265 -4.72 2.09 14.65
C LYS A 265 -5.97 2.90 14.33
N ILE A 266 -6.93 2.96 15.25
CA ILE A 266 -8.15 3.76 15.07
C ILE A 266 -8.15 4.94 16.04
N SER A 267 -8.20 6.16 15.51
CA SER A 267 -8.43 7.38 16.29
C SER A 267 -9.92 7.62 16.44
N ILE A 268 -10.39 7.71 17.68
CA ILE A 268 -11.79 7.96 18.00
C ILE A 268 -11.90 9.41 18.46
N LEU A 269 -12.59 10.24 17.68
CA LEU A 269 -12.59 11.69 17.80
C LEU A 269 -13.99 12.23 18.10
N SER A 270 -14.09 13.10 19.11
CA SER A 270 -15.35 13.76 19.45
C SER A 270 -15.17 15.18 19.96
N PRO A 271 -15.91 16.17 19.43
CA PRO A 271 -15.99 17.49 20.03
C PRO A 271 -16.99 17.46 21.21
N ALA A 272 -16.78 18.29 22.22
CA ALA A 272 -17.65 18.45 23.38
C ALA A 272 -17.80 19.93 23.73
N HIS A 273 -19.04 20.36 23.97
CA HIS A 273 -19.39 21.72 24.37
C HIS A 273 -20.76 21.69 25.06
N GLN A 274 -20.82 22.07 26.33
CA GLN A 274 -22.06 22.20 27.13
C GLN A 274 -22.86 20.89 27.16
N ASN A 275 -22.18 19.81 27.54
CA ASN A 275 -22.65 18.43 27.51
C ASN A 275 -22.54 17.76 28.91
N GLU A 276 -22.58 18.50 30.02
CA GLU A 276 -22.36 17.96 31.36
C GLU A 276 -23.30 16.79 31.72
N GLY A 277 -24.54 16.83 31.21
CA GLY A 277 -25.56 15.80 31.48
C GLY A 277 -25.30 14.44 30.82
N ASN A 278 -24.50 14.35 29.76
CA ASN A 278 -24.30 13.10 29.01
C ASN A 278 -22.83 12.73 28.73
N ILE A 279 -21.88 13.67 28.85
CA ILE A 279 -20.49 13.46 28.40
C ILE A 279 -19.80 12.28 29.10
N ARG A 280 -20.13 12.04 30.38
CA ARG A 280 -19.64 10.88 31.13
C ARG A 280 -20.11 9.57 30.53
N GLN A 281 -21.42 9.42 30.34
CA GLN A 281 -22.02 8.20 29.79
C GLN A 281 -21.51 7.96 28.36
N PHE A 282 -21.38 9.03 27.57
CA PHE A 282 -20.82 8.99 26.23
C PHE A 282 -19.39 8.43 26.21
N ALA A 283 -18.48 9.02 26.99
CA ALA A 283 -17.08 8.59 27.02
C ALA A 283 -16.96 7.14 27.53
N GLU A 284 -17.68 6.78 28.58
CA GLU A 284 -17.68 5.41 29.10
C GLU A 284 -18.24 4.40 28.09
N ALA A 285 -19.26 4.77 27.31
CA ALA A 285 -19.77 3.95 26.22
C ALA A 285 -18.75 3.79 25.08
N VAL A 286 -18.00 4.83 24.71
CA VAL A 286 -16.90 4.71 23.73
C VAL A 286 -15.85 3.71 24.20
N PHE A 287 -15.42 3.81 25.46
CA PHE A 287 -14.43 2.87 26.00
C PHE A 287 -14.97 1.44 26.10
N LYS A 288 -16.23 1.28 26.51
CA LYS A 288 -16.87 -0.04 26.69
C LYS A 288 -17.20 -0.72 25.36
N ASP A 289 -17.85 -0.01 24.45
CA ASP A 289 -18.49 -0.60 23.26
C ASP A 289 -17.59 -0.58 22.02
N VAL A 290 -16.54 0.26 22.02
CA VAL A 290 -15.62 0.43 20.87
C VAL A 290 -14.18 0.08 21.25
N VAL A 291 -13.59 0.77 22.23
CA VAL A 291 -12.16 0.59 22.56
C VAL A 291 -11.86 -0.81 23.07
N LYS A 292 -12.57 -1.29 24.09
CA LYS A 292 -12.31 -2.62 24.68
C LYS A 292 -12.42 -3.75 23.65
N PRO A 293 -13.46 -3.84 22.79
CA PRO A 293 -13.51 -4.91 21.80
C PRO A 293 -12.46 -4.76 20.69
N LEU A 294 -12.08 -3.54 20.27
CA LEU A 294 -10.97 -3.32 19.33
C LEU A 294 -9.62 -3.81 19.91
N GLN A 295 -9.35 -3.48 21.18
CA GLN A 295 -8.13 -3.94 21.86
C GLN A 295 -8.07 -5.46 21.97
N LYS A 296 -9.20 -6.13 22.23
CA LYS A 296 -9.29 -7.60 22.22
C LYS A 296 -8.98 -8.20 20.84
N GLN A 297 -9.19 -7.45 19.76
CA GLN A 297 -8.83 -7.84 18.39
C GLN A 297 -7.38 -7.46 18.03
N GLY A 298 -6.59 -6.93 18.97
CA GLY A 298 -5.22 -6.47 18.72
C GLY A 298 -5.12 -5.15 17.95
N ILE A 299 -6.24 -4.44 17.78
CA ILE A 299 -6.30 -3.14 17.11
C ILE A 299 -5.93 -2.06 18.12
N LYS A 300 -4.96 -1.22 17.76
CA LYS A 300 -4.55 -0.10 18.61
C LYS A 300 -5.59 1.01 18.51
N THR A 301 -5.84 1.70 19.62
CA THR A 301 -6.84 2.77 19.67
C THR A 301 -6.27 3.99 20.37
N GLU A 302 -6.71 5.16 19.95
CA GLU A 302 -6.60 6.38 20.74
C GLU A 302 -7.95 7.08 20.78
N VAL A 303 -8.28 7.69 21.92
CA VAL A 303 -9.50 8.49 22.08
C VAL A 303 -9.08 9.92 22.32
N ILE A 304 -9.58 10.84 21.50
CA ILE A 304 -9.29 12.27 21.60
C ILE A 304 -10.63 13.01 21.70
N ILE A 305 -10.81 13.76 22.78
CA ILE A 305 -11.97 14.64 22.95
C ILE A 305 -11.48 16.09 22.96
N ALA A 306 -12.10 16.94 22.15
CA ALA A 306 -11.85 18.37 22.15
C ALA A 306 -12.98 19.09 22.87
N GLU A 307 -12.66 19.62 24.04
CA GLU A 307 -13.54 20.45 24.85
C GLU A 307 -13.40 21.89 24.36
N ASP A 308 -14.51 22.46 23.87
CA ASP A 308 -14.56 23.74 23.16
C ASP A 308 -14.96 24.92 24.08
N GLY A 309 -14.38 25.01 25.28
CA GLY A 309 -14.56 26.16 26.18
C GLY A 309 -15.92 26.20 26.87
N SER A 310 -16.36 25.06 27.42
CA SER A 310 -17.63 24.96 28.13
C SER A 310 -17.63 25.77 29.42
N THR A 311 -18.77 26.39 29.72
CA THR A 311 -19.03 27.13 30.97
C THR A 311 -19.70 26.27 32.05
N ASP A 312 -20.08 25.04 31.71
CA ASP A 312 -20.69 24.06 32.60
C ASP A 312 -19.64 23.05 33.10
N LYS A 313 -20.04 21.98 33.79
CA LYS A 313 -19.10 20.99 34.35
C LYS A 313 -18.49 20.04 33.32
N THR A 314 -18.70 20.24 32.01
CA THR A 314 -18.20 19.35 30.94
C THR A 314 -16.69 19.14 31.02
N GLY A 315 -15.92 20.24 31.16
CA GLY A 315 -14.46 20.19 31.23
C GLY A 315 -13.95 19.43 32.45
N GLU A 316 -14.52 19.71 33.63
CA GLU A 316 -14.19 19.01 34.88
C GLU A 316 -14.47 17.50 34.79
N ILE A 317 -15.62 17.13 34.21
CA ILE A 317 -15.99 15.73 34.00
C ILE A 317 -14.97 15.04 33.08
N LEU A 318 -14.59 15.66 31.97
CA LEU A 318 -13.61 15.11 31.03
C LEU A 318 -12.21 14.97 31.67
N GLN A 319 -11.78 15.94 32.47
CA GLN A 319 -10.54 15.84 33.24
C GLN A 319 -10.59 14.68 34.26
N SER A 320 -11.73 14.45 34.92
CA SER A 320 -11.91 13.30 35.82
C SER A 320 -11.81 11.97 35.06
N LEU A 321 -12.33 11.90 33.84
CA LEU A 321 -12.30 10.71 32.99
C LEU A 321 -10.91 10.43 32.42
N GLN A 322 -10.14 11.47 32.12
CA GLN A 322 -8.74 11.36 31.69
C GLN A 322 -7.85 10.67 32.74
N LYS A 323 -8.17 10.81 34.03
CA LYS A 323 -7.48 10.07 35.11
C LYS A 323 -7.82 8.57 35.13
N LYS A 324 -8.98 8.19 34.60
CA LYS A 324 -9.52 6.80 34.64
C LYS A 324 -9.28 6.03 33.35
N TYR A 325 -9.26 6.71 32.21
CA TYR A 325 -9.14 6.11 30.89
C TYR A 325 -7.99 6.76 30.10
N PRO A 326 -7.38 6.06 29.13
CA PRO A 326 -6.36 6.63 28.23
C PRO A 326 -7.00 7.57 27.20
N LEU A 327 -7.54 8.69 27.69
CA LEU A 327 -8.20 9.75 26.94
C LEU A 327 -7.23 10.92 26.77
N LYS A 328 -7.02 11.34 25.53
CA LYS A 328 -6.37 12.61 25.24
C LYS A 328 -7.43 13.71 25.22
N LEU A 329 -7.27 14.71 26.07
CA LEU A 329 -8.18 15.83 26.19
C LEU A 329 -7.53 17.09 25.62
N LEU A 330 -8.19 17.74 24.64
CA LEU A 330 -7.80 19.04 24.12
C LEU A 330 -8.73 20.08 24.77
N LEU A 331 -8.22 20.85 25.73
CA LEU A 331 -8.99 21.88 26.44
C LEU A 331 -8.79 23.24 25.76
N ALA A 332 -9.89 23.89 25.36
CA ALA A 332 -9.88 25.28 24.95
C ALA A 332 -10.20 26.19 26.13
N LYS A 333 -9.46 27.31 26.29
CA LYS A 333 -9.75 28.32 27.33
C LYS A 333 -11.04 29.09 27.05
N GLU A 334 -11.34 29.28 25.78
CA GLU A 334 -12.50 30.00 25.26
C GLU A 334 -13.07 29.22 24.08
N ARG A 335 -14.33 29.51 23.72
CA ARG A 335 -15.01 28.81 22.64
C ARG A 335 -14.40 29.12 21.27
N LEU A 336 -13.78 28.12 20.65
CA LEU A 336 -13.21 28.20 19.30
C LEU A 336 -14.26 27.94 18.22
N GLY A 337 -15.31 27.19 18.57
CA GLY A 337 -16.40 26.81 17.70
C GLY A 337 -16.23 25.40 17.12
N PRO A 338 -17.33 24.76 16.70
CA PRO A 338 -17.37 23.33 16.38
C PRO A 338 -16.45 22.95 15.22
N VAL A 339 -16.33 23.81 14.20
CA VAL A 339 -15.46 23.56 13.04
C VAL A 339 -13.99 23.54 13.46
N GLN A 340 -13.55 24.50 14.27
CA GLN A 340 -12.15 24.57 14.71
C GLN A 340 -11.81 23.41 15.66
N ALA A 341 -12.74 23.04 16.56
CA ALA A 341 -12.58 21.88 17.42
C ALA A 341 -12.41 20.58 16.59
N ILE A 342 -13.21 20.39 15.53
CA ILE A 342 -13.07 19.25 14.62
C ILE A 342 -11.73 19.29 13.86
N LYS A 343 -11.30 20.46 13.35
CA LYS A 343 -9.99 20.60 12.69
C LYS A 343 -8.84 20.21 13.63
N ASN A 344 -8.89 20.65 14.88
CA ASN A 344 -7.88 20.31 15.89
C ASN A 344 -7.87 18.80 16.20
N LEU A 345 -9.04 18.16 16.32
CA LEU A 345 -9.15 16.71 16.51
C LEU A 345 -8.49 15.93 15.36
N PHE A 346 -8.78 16.30 14.12
CA PHE A 346 -8.23 15.60 12.96
C PHE A 346 -6.73 15.86 12.78
N ALA A 347 -6.24 17.06 13.12
CA ALA A 347 -4.81 17.36 13.11
C ALA A 347 -4.05 16.48 14.12
N GLU A 348 -4.63 16.27 15.31
CA GLU A 348 -4.01 15.50 16.39
C GLU A 348 -4.08 13.96 16.19
N ALA A 349 -5.05 13.48 15.42
CA ALA A 349 -5.24 12.05 15.16
C ALA A 349 -4.00 11.42 14.49
N SER A 350 -3.54 10.28 15.01
CA SER A 350 -2.38 9.52 14.53
C SER A 350 -2.71 8.09 14.09
N GLY A 351 -3.99 7.73 14.06
CA GLY A 351 -4.50 6.45 13.57
C GLY A 351 -4.46 6.32 12.05
N ASP A 352 -4.59 5.09 11.57
CA ASP A 352 -4.78 4.74 10.17
C ASP A 352 -6.22 4.96 9.71
N LEU A 353 -7.17 4.77 10.63
CA LEU A 353 -8.57 5.12 10.47
C LEU A 353 -8.97 6.16 11.51
N ILE A 354 -9.91 7.03 11.13
CA ILE A 354 -10.51 8.01 12.02
C ILE A 354 -11.99 7.69 12.16
N PHE A 355 -12.42 7.32 13.36
CA PHE A 355 -13.82 7.24 13.73
C PHE A 355 -14.23 8.56 14.40
N PHE A 356 -15.07 9.33 13.72
CA PHE A 356 -15.61 10.58 14.24
C PHE A 356 -17.05 10.36 14.69
N LEU A 357 -17.39 10.85 15.88
CA LEU A 357 -18.74 10.83 16.41
C LEU A 357 -19.01 12.06 17.28
N ASP A 358 -20.21 12.64 17.14
CA ASP A 358 -20.69 13.70 18.02
C ASP A 358 -20.89 13.18 19.46
N SER A 359 -20.54 13.98 20.46
CA SER A 359 -20.67 13.61 21.88
C SER A 359 -22.07 13.84 22.46
N ASP A 360 -23.05 14.19 21.63
CA ASP A 360 -24.41 14.55 22.07
C ASP A 360 -25.32 13.37 22.42
N GLY A 361 -24.86 12.14 22.17
CA GLY A 361 -25.58 10.91 22.49
C GLY A 361 -26.72 10.55 21.52
N GLU A 362 -26.89 11.26 20.38
CA GLU A 362 -27.95 10.94 19.42
C GLU A 362 -27.76 9.57 18.75
N ILE A 363 -26.51 9.11 18.60
CA ILE A 363 -26.15 7.80 18.07
C ILE A 363 -25.22 7.11 19.07
N SER A 364 -25.60 5.89 19.49
CA SER A 364 -24.79 5.09 20.41
C SER A 364 -23.46 4.67 19.75
N PRO A 365 -22.31 4.76 20.46
CA PRO A 365 -21.01 4.30 19.95
C PRO A 365 -21.01 2.84 19.47
N ARG A 366 -21.89 1.99 19.98
CA ARG A 366 -22.03 0.58 19.56
C ARG A 366 -22.23 0.40 18.06
N TYR A 367 -22.83 1.38 17.37
CA TYR A 367 -23.06 1.31 15.92
C TYR A 367 -21.79 1.53 15.09
N PHE A 368 -20.65 1.78 15.74
CA PHE A 368 -19.33 1.71 15.13
C PHE A 368 -19.15 0.40 14.34
N TRP A 369 -19.62 -0.73 14.87
CA TRP A 369 -19.42 -2.04 14.24
C TRP A 369 -20.13 -2.17 12.89
N ASN A 370 -21.33 -1.59 12.74
CA ASN A 370 -22.04 -1.53 11.46
C ASN A 370 -21.25 -0.71 10.44
N LEU A 371 -20.71 0.45 10.85
CA LEU A 371 -19.87 1.28 9.99
C LEU A 371 -18.60 0.54 9.59
N TYR A 372 -17.92 -0.06 10.57
CA TYR A 372 -16.66 -0.75 10.38
C TYR A 372 -16.82 -1.96 9.43
N GLU A 373 -17.89 -2.73 9.58
CA GLU A 373 -18.20 -3.85 8.70
C GLU A 373 -18.40 -3.40 7.24
N VAL A 374 -19.27 -2.42 7.01
CA VAL A 374 -19.54 -1.90 5.64
C VAL A 374 -18.28 -1.28 5.05
N PHE A 375 -17.54 -0.51 5.84
CA PHE A 375 -16.27 0.12 5.43
C PHE A 375 -15.25 -0.92 4.93
N LYS A 376 -15.09 -2.03 5.67
CA LYS A 376 -14.17 -3.11 5.30
C LYS A 376 -14.68 -3.93 4.12
N LYS A 377 -15.95 -4.35 4.15
CA LYS A 377 -16.56 -5.24 3.16
C LYS A 377 -16.60 -4.61 1.77
N GLU A 378 -16.93 -3.33 1.69
CA GLU A 378 -17.04 -2.60 0.43
C GLU A 378 -15.74 -1.88 0.05
N ASN A 379 -14.70 -1.97 0.90
CA ASN A 379 -13.41 -1.30 0.74
C ASN A 379 -13.61 0.21 0.47
N LEU A 380 -14.31 0.85 1.40
CA LEU A 380 -14.65 2.27 1.35
C LEU A 380 -13.47 3.15 1.78
N ASP A 381 -13.53 4.40 1.36
CA ASP A 381 -12.65 5.48 1.80
C ASP A 381 -13.31 6.29 2.93
N VAL A 382 -14.64 6.42 2.87
CA VAL A 382 -15.48 7.11 3.86
C VAL A 382 -16.77 6.31 4.06
N ALA A 383 -17.16 6.04 5.31
CA ALA A 383 -18.46 5.49 5.65
C ALA A 383 -19.23 6.44 6.58
N VAL A 384 -20.52 6.62 6.33
CA VAL A 384 -21.40 7.54 7.07
C VAL A 384 -22.61 6.80 7.62
N ALA A 385 -22.95 7.01 8.90
CA ALA A 385 -24.20 6.47 9.42
C ALA A 385 -25.35 7.43 9.17
N TYR A 386 -26.48 6.93 8.68
CA TYR A 386 -27.72 7.71 8.54
C TYR A 386 -28.73 7.34 9.62
N LYS A 387 -29.43 8.36 10.13
CA LYS A 387 -30.49 8.17 11.15
C LYS A 387 -31.76 7.63 10.48
N MET A 388 -32.17 6.41 10.81
CA MET A 388 -33.34 5.75 10.18
C MET A 388 -34.68 6.43 10.52
N LYS A 389 -34.80 6.95 11.75
CA LYS A 389 -35.94 7.73 12.23
C LYS A 389 -35.38 8.98 12.91
N ARG A 390 -36.06 10.12 12.80
CA ARG A 390 -35.68 11.36 13.49
C ARG A 390 -36.88 11.85 14.29
N LYS A 391 -36.67 12.16 15.56
CA LYS A 391 -37.66 12.79 16.44
C LYS A 391 -37.12 14.11 16.98
N PRO A 392 -37.95 15.15 17.11
CA PRO A 392 -39.36 15.26 16.64
C PRO A 392 -39.49 15.39 15.11
N TRP A 393 -40.72 15.28 14.58
CA TRP A 393 -41.00 15.14 13.13
C TRP A 393 -40.46 16.29 12.27
N TYR A 394 -40.41 17.53 12.79
CA TYR A 394 -39.89 18.67 12.02
C TYR A 394 -38.39 18.51 11.69
N ARG A 395 -37.60 17.82 12.53
CA ARG A 395 -36.20 17.48 12.24
C ARG A 395 -36.06 16.50 11.10
N PHE A 396 -37.04 15.61 10.94
CA PHE A 396 -37.11 14.72 9.79
C PHE A 396 -37.38 15.51 8.51
N LEU A 397 -38.32 16.46 8.53
CA LEU A 397 -38.63 17.33 7.38
C LEU A 397 -37.41 18.17 6.96
N ILE A 398 -36.75 18.84 7.91
CA ILE A 398 -35.53 19.63 7.68
C ILE A 398 -34.45 18.79 7.00
N SER A 399 -34.20 17.59 7.55
CA SER A 399 -33.20 16.68 6.99
C SER A 399 -33.57 16.24 5.57
N ARG A 400 -34.85 15.93 5.31
CA ARG A 400 -35.32 15.54 3.96
C ARG A 400 -35.13 16.66 2.95
N VAL A 401 -35.46 17.90 3.30
CA VAL A 401 -35.28 19.06 2.43
C VAL A 401 -33.79 19.33 2.18
N ASN A 402 -32.95 19.32 3.22
CA ASN A 402 -31.50 19.53 3.05
C ASN A 402 -30.88 18.44 2.17
N ASN A 403 -31.20 17.17 2.44
CA ASN A 403 -30.69 16.04 1.65
C ASN A 403 -31.23 16.04 0.21
N PHE A 404 -32.46 16.51 -0.02
CA PHE A 404 -32.97 16.71 -1.39
C PHE A 404 -32.08 17.68 -2.18
N TRP A 405 -31.75 18.84 -1.60
CA TRP A 405 -30.88 19.82 -2.26
C TRP A 405 -29.46 19.30 -2.46
N LEU A 406 -28.91 18.58 -1.50
CA LEU A 406 -27.58 17.95 -1.63
C LEU A 406 -27.55 16.93 -2.78
N GLN A 407 -28.59 16.12 -2.91
CA GLN A 407 -28.71 15.17 -4.02
C GLN A 407 -28.90 15.88 -5.36
N LEU A 408 -29.77 16.89 -5.42
CA LEU A 408 -30.04 17.65 -6.64
C LEU A 408 -28.80 18.40 -7.13
N LEU A 409 -28.09 19.06 -6.20
CA LEU A 409 -26.96 19.91 -6.54
C LEU A 409 -25.66 19.12 -6.70
N PHE A 410 -25.44 18.00 -6.02
CA PHE A 410 -24.13 17.34 -6.01
C PHE A 410 -24.16 15.84 -6.33
N ASN A 411 -25.34 15.22 -6.40
CA ASN A 411 -25.52 13.79 -6.68
C ASN A 411 -24.62 12.91 -5.81
N THR A 412 -24.62 13.15 -4.49
CA THR A 412 -23.71 12.48 -3.55
C THR A 412 -24.02 11.00 -3.38
N GLY A 413 -25.26 10.56 -3.66
CA GLY A 413 -25.68 9.17 -3.44
C GLY A 413 -25.87 8.78 -1.96
N ILE A 414 -25.65 9.69 -1.01
CA ILE A 414 -25.76 9.48 0.44
C ILE A 414 -27.05 10.06 1.02
N ARG A 415 -27.78 9.29 1.83
CA ARG A 415 -29.09 9.65 2.40
C ARG A 415 -29.03 10.70 3.49
N ASP A 416 -27.94 10.75 4.26
CA ASP A 416 -27.75 11.68 5.38
C ASP A 416 -26.31 12.16 5.46
N SER A 417 -25.95 13.07 4.56
CA SER A 417 -24.57 13.58 4.48
C SER A 417 -24.21 14.56 5.58
N ASN A 418 -25.10 14.88 6.52
CA ASN A 418 -24.77 15.80 7.62
C ASN A 418 -24.52 15.09 8.96
N SER A 419 -24.74 13.78 9.02
CA SER A 419 -24.47 12.98 10.22
C SER A 419 -22.99 13.06 10.60
N GLY A 420 -22.71 13.35 11.88
CA GLY A 420 -21.36 13.36 12.44
C GLY A 420 -20.87 11.98 12.88
N PHE A 421 -21.52 10.88 12.52
CA PHE A 421 -21.09 9.52 12.89
C PHE A 421 -20.47 8.82 11.68
N ARG A 422 -19.13 8.78 11.62
CA ARG A 422 -18.37 8.51 10.39
C ARG A 422 -17.07 7.78 10.63
N LEU A 423 -16.67 6.99 9.64
CA LEU A 423 -15.36 6.33 9.60
C LEU A 423 -14.61 6.72 8.33
N TYR A 424 -13.36 7.12 8.48
CA TYR A 424 -12.49 7.58 7.40
C TYR A 424 -11.20 6.75 7.34
N LYS A 425 -10.62 6.60 6.14
CA LYS A 425 -9.17 6.49 6.03
C LYS A 425 -8.55 7.79 6.54
N ALA A 426 -7.56 7.73 7.42
CA ALA A 426 -7.08 8.90 8.13
C ALA A 426 -6.56 10.01 7.21
N GLU A 427 -5.77 9.66 6.19
CA GLU A 427 -5.25 10.62 5.20
C GLU A 427 -6.37 11.37 4.46
N ILE A 428 -7.45 10.65 4.09
CA ILE A 428 -8.60 11.20 3.40
C ILE A 428 -9.43 12.07 4.35
N GLY A 429 -9.70 11.59 5.57
CA GLY A 429 -10.45 12.33 6.57
C GLY A 429 -9.78 13.66 6.94
N LYS A 430 -8.45 13.65 7.16
CA LYS A 430 -7.67 14.86 7.43
C LYS A 430 -7.74 15.86 6.29
N TRP A 431 -7.53 15.39 5.06
CA TRP A 431 -7.64 16.23 3.87
C TRP A 431 -9.04 16.85 3.73
N LEU A 432 -10.09 16.04 3.86
CA LEU A 432 -11.48 16.50 3.78
C LEU A 432 -11.82 17.56 4.82
N VAL A 433 -11.40 17.38 6.08
CA VAL A 433 -11.66 18.33 7.17
C VAL A 433 -10.86 19.62 6.98
N GLN A 434 -9.61 19.53 6.52
CA GLN A 434 -8.76 20.70 6.26
C GLN A 434 -9.35 21.60 5.17
N GLU A 435 -9.86 20.98 4.10
CA GLU A 435 -10.40 21.66 2.90
C GLU A 435 -11.84 22.11 3.08
N SER A 436 -12.51 21.63 4.12
CA SER A 436 -13.86 22.07 4.47
C SER A 436 -13.81 23.37 5.28
N GLY A 437 -14.91 24.13 5.22
CA GLY A 437 -15.05 25.40 5.92
C GLY A 437 -15.86 26.44 5.13
N PHE A 438 -16.24 26.12 3.89
CA PHE A 438 -17.10 26.99 3.09
C PHE A 438 -18.55 26.94 3.58
N LEU A 439 -19.05 25.75 3.94
CA LEU A 439 -20.43 25.51 4.33
C LEU A 439 -20.58 25.55 5.85
N LYS A 440 -20.95 26.71 6.43
CA LYS A 440 -21.07 26.89 7.88
C LYS A 440 -22.15 26.00 8.48
N TYR A 441 -23.30 25.85 7.81
CA TYR A 441 -24.41 25.02 8.30
C TYR A 441 -24.31 23.55 7.89
N ASN A 442 -23.43 23.25 6.94
CA ASN A 442 -23.36 21.97 6.24
C ASN A 442 -21.92 21.41 6.20
N PHE A 443 -21.10 21.73 7.20
CA PHE A 443 -19.68 21.35 7.27
C PHE A 443 -19.46 19.84 7.05
N ASN A 444 -20.28 19.00 7.68
CA ASN A 444 -20.22 17.55 7.49
C ASN A 444 -20.63 17.13 6.06
N SER A 445 -21.58 17.84 5.46
CA SER A 445 -22.00 17.57 4.07
C SER A 445 -20.97 18.02 3.05
N GLU A 446 -20.24 19.11 3.33
CA GLU A 446 -19.12 19.60 2.52
C GLU A 446 -18.09 18.49 2.27
N GLN A 447 -17.72 17.79 3.35
CA GLN A 447 -16.78 16.67 3.29
C GLN A 447 -17.26 15.55 2.34
N ILE A 448 -18.57 15.23 2.32
CA ILE A 448 -19.10 14.20 1.42
C ILE A 448 -19.12 14.69 -0.03
N ILE A 449 -19.47 15.95 -0.26
CA ILE A 449 -19.44 16.56 -1.60
C ILE A 449 -18.01 16.51 -2.16
N LEU A 450 -17.03 16.92 -1.37
CA LEU A 450 -15.62 16.89 -1.75
C LEU A 450 -15.12 15.46 -2.00
N ALA A 451 -15.55 14.51 -1.16
CA ALA A 451 -15.16 13.11 -1.31
C ALA A 451 -15.67 12.50 -2.62
N VAL A 452 -16.96 12.67 -2.92
CA VAL A 452 -17.56 12.19 -4.17
C VAL A 452 -16.94 12.88 -5.38
N LYS A 453 -16.70 14.20 -5.31
CA LYS A 453 -16.08 14.96 -6.41
C LYS A 453 -14.65 14.48 -6.72
N ARG A 454 -13.86 14.12 -5.70
CA ARG A 454 -12.53 13.52 -5.87
C ARG A 454 -12.56 12.04 -6.31
N GLY A 455 -13.74 11.41 -6.36
CA GLY A 455 -13.90 10.01 -6.74
C GLY A 455 -13.57 9.01 -5.63
N PHE A 456 -13.56 9.44 -4.36
CA PHE A 456 -13.42 8.53 -3.22
C PHE A 456 -14.67 7.66 -3.07
N LYS A 457 -14.49 6.44 -2.59
CA LYS A 457 -15.59 5.49 -2.33
C LYS A 457 -16.29 5.84 -1.03
N VAL A 458 -17.49 6.37 -1.15
CA VAL A 458 -18.35 6.72 -0.01
C VAL A 458 -19.50 5.72 0.09
N GLY A 459 -19.75 5.20 1.28
CA GLY A 459 -20.90 4.33 1.57
C GLY A 459 -21.60 4.71 2.86
N GLU A 460 -22.73 4.06 3.15
CA GLU A 460 -23.55 4.38 4.30
C GLU A 460 -24.17 3.16 4.99
N THR A 461 -24.51 3.31 6.27
CA THR A 461 -25.27 2.31 7.04
C THR A 461 -26.35 2.98 7.88
N GLY A 462 -27.47 2.29 8.11
CA GLY A 462 -28.56 2.81 8.94
C GLY A 462 -28.30 2.60 10.42
N THR A 463 -28.61 3.60 11.25
CA THR A 463 -28.59 3.50 12.71
C THR A 463 -29.90 4.02 13.33
N PRO A 464 -30.38 3.39 14.42
CA PRO A 464 -31.40 3.96 15.29
C PRO A 464 -30.97 5.31 15.89
N HIS A 465 -31.95 6.14 16.22
CA HIS A 465 -31.76 7.48 16.79
C HIS A 465 -32.28 7.54 18.23
N HIS A 466 -31.46 8.06 19.15
CA HIS A 466 -31.86 8.36 20.53
C HIS A 466 -32.26 9.83 20.64
N ALA A 467 -33.36 10.12 21.35
CA ALA A 467 -33.81 11.50 21.55
C ALA A 467 -32.87 12.23 22.51
N ARG A 468 -32.51 13.47 22.19
CA ARG A 468 -31.73 14.38 23.03
C ARG A 468 -32.65 15.12 24.00
N GLU A 469 -32.19 15.40 25.22
CA GLU A 469 -32.87 16.32 26.13
C GLU A 469 -32.68 17.78 25.69
N SER A 470 -33.82 18.47 25.59
CA SER A 470 -34.06 19.91 25.38
C SER A 470 -33.16 20.74 24.44
N MET A 471 -33.76 21.18 23.32
CA MET A 471 -33.50 22.49 22.75
C MET A 471 -34.85 23.13 22.36
N VAL A 472 -35.11 24.35 22.83
CA VAL A 472 -36.37 25.06 22.58
C VAL A 472 -36.58 25.28 21.08
N PHE A 473 -37.66 24.72 20.53
CA PHE A 473 -38.02 24.88 19.12
C PHE A 473 -38.46 26.32 18.84
N ARG A 474 -37.72 27.05 17.99
CA ARG A 474 -38.08 28.40 17.54
C ARG A 474 -38.36 28.41 16.03
N PRO A 475 -39.64 28.35 15.59
CA PRO A 475 -39.99 28.19 14.18
C PRO A 475 -39.51 29.33 13.27
N GLN A 476 -39.43 30.57 13.79
CA GLN A 476 -38.94 31.73 13.02
C GLN A 476 -37.46 31.61 12.63
N LYS A 477 -36.63 31.01 13.50
CA LYS A 477 -35.22 30.75 13.18
C LYS A 477 -35.06 29.62 12.16
N LEU A 478 -36.07 28.76 12.01
CA LEU A 478 -35.97 27.57 11.17
C LEU A 478 -36.00 27.89 9.67
N LEU A 479 -36.96 28.72 9.23
CA LEU A 479 -37.05 29.13 7.83
C LEU A 479 -35.80 29.90 7.39
N HIS A 480 -35.28 30.75 8.28
CA HIS A 480 -34.03 31.47 8.07
C HIS A 480 -32.85 30.50 7.89
N ILE A 481 -32.64 29.56 8.81
CA ILE A 481 -31.55 28.58 8.71
C ILE A 481 -31.66 27.73 7.43
N LEU A 482 -32.87 27.27 7.07
CA LEU A 482 -33.09 26.50 5.84
C LEU A 482 -32.74 27.31 4.58
N PHE A 483 -33.15 28.58 4.53
CA PHE A 483 -32.86 29.46 3.40
C PHE A 483 -31.36 29.75 3.25
N PHE A 484 -30.69 30.11 4.34
CA PHE A 484 -29.24 30.37 4.31
C PHE A 484 -28.43 29.10 4.04
N ALA A 485 -28.83 27.95 4.60
CA ALA A 485 -28.19 26.67 4.30
C ALA A 485 -28.32 26.31 2.81
N PHE A 486 -29.48 26.55 2.20
CA PHE A 486 -29.66 26.36 0.75
C PHE A 486 -28.79 27.32 -0.06
N LEU A 487 -28.77 28.62 0.29
CA LEU A 487 -27.93 29.61 -0.40
C LEU A 487 -26.44 29.25 -0.32
N GLU A 488 -25.96 28.73 0.81
CA GLU A 488 -24.58 28.25 0.95
C GLU A 488 -24.31 27.08 0.00
N LEU A 489 -25.20 26.08 -0.05
CA LEU A 489 -25.06 24.95 -0.99
C LEU A 489 -25.04 25.42 -2.45
N PHE A 490 -25.89 26.38 -2.80
CA PHE A 490 -25.94 26.94 -4.15
C PHE A 490 -24.65 27.69 -4.50
N LYS A 491 -24.17 28.57 -3.61
CA LYS A 491 -22.88 29.27 -3.77
C LYS A 491 -21.71 28.28 -3.88
N PHE A 492 -21.73 27.23 -3.07
CA PHE A 492 -20.68 26.21 -3.10
C PHE A 492 -20.71 25.38 -4.39
N ARG A 493 -21.89 25.13 -4.97
CA ARG A 493 -22.03 24.51 -6.29
C ARG A 493 -21.39 25.37 -7.38
N ILE A 494 -21.61 26.69 -7.36
CA ILE A 494 -20.97 27.61 -8.30
C ILE A 494 -19.45 27.59 -8.11
N TYR A 495 -18.99 27.72 -6.86
CA TYR A 495 -17.56 27.68 -6.51
C TYR A 495 -16.87 26.40 -7.00
N LEU A 496 -17.47 25.23 -6.79
CA LEU A 496 -16.85 23.95 -7.15
C LEU A 496 -16.83 23.67 -8.66
N PHE A 497 -17.75 24.23 -9.45
CA PHE A 497 -17.95 23.82 -10.85
C PHE A 497 -17.64 24.90 -11.89
N GLU A 498 -17.08 26.06 -11.49
CA GLU A 498 -16.62 27.15 -12.39
C GLU A 498 -17.54 27.36 -13.61
N ARG A 499 -18.85 27.53 -13.37
CA ARG A 499 -19.82 27.73 -14.46
C ARG A 499 -20.75 28.91 -14.21
N ASN A 500 -21.00 29.60 -15.32
CA ASN A 500 -21.89 30.75 -15.48
C ASN A 500 -23.27 30.46 -14.84
N ILE A 501 -23.84 31.43 -14.11
CA ILE A 501 -25.06 31.27 -13.28
C ILE A 501 -26.24 30.60 -14.04
N PHE A 502 -26.32 30.81 -15.35
CA PHE A 502 -27.34 30.26 -16.25
C PHE A 502 -27.34 28.73 -16.36
N THR A 503 -26.18 28.05 -16.29
CA THR A 503 -26.15 26.57 -16.39
C THR A 503 -26.69 25.91 -15.12
N THR A 504 -26.52 26.56 -13.97
CA THR A 504 -27.06 26.09 -12.68
C THR A 504 -28.59 26.25 -12.66
N PHE A 505 -29.13 27.31 -13.25
CA PHE A 505 -30.58 27.49 -13.46
C PHE A 505 -31.16 26.49 -14.46
N ALA A 506 -30.46 26.19 -15.56
CA ALA A 506 -30.91 25.20 -16.55
C ALA A 506 -31.06 23.79 -15.95
N LEU A 507 -30.21 23.39 -15.01
CA LEU A 507 -30.33 22.11 -14.29
C LEU A 507 -31.50 22.07 -13.29
N LEU A 508 -31.93 23.23 -12.76
CA LEU A 508 -33.11 23.34 -11.88
C LEU A 508 -34.42 23.22 -12.65
N ILE A 509 -34.44 23.67 -13.91
CA ILE A 509 -35.64 23.70 -14.77
C ILE A 509 -35.73 22.44 -15.64
N GLY A 510 -34.59 21.87 -16.05
CA GLY A 510 -34.51 20.77 -17.00
C GLY A 510 -34.53 19.38 -16.35
N ARG A 511 -35.71 18.90 -15.94
CA ARG A 511 -35.93 17.48 -15.61
C ARG A 511 -36.88 16.81 -16.60
N TYR A 512 -36.56 16.86 -17.89
CA TYR A 512 -37.10 15.94 -18.90
C TYR A 512 -36.08 15.70 -20.03
N SER A 513 -35.19 14.73 -19.82
CA SER A 513 -34.82 13.75 -20.86
C SER A 513 -33.78 12.78 -20.30
N ARG A 514 -34.18 11.52 -20.18
CA ARG A 514 -33.23 10.40 -20.13
C ARG A 514 -32.85 10.10 -21.59
N ARG A 515 -31.56 10.20 -21.95
CA ARG A 515 -30.80 9.27 -22.83
C ARG A 515 -29.53 9.93 -23.42
N VAL A 516 -28.37 9.29 -23.13
CA VAL A 516 -27.18 9.06 -23.99
C VAL A 516 -26.45 10.33 -24.53
N LEU A 517 -25.18 10.63 -24.23
CA LEU A 517 -23.93 10.00 -24.73
C LEU A 517 -22.69 10.47 -23.91
N PRO A 518 -21.54 9.75 -24.00
CA PRO A 518 -20.32 10.05 -23.26
C PRO A 518 -19.44 11.07 -24.00
N LEU A 519 -19.01 12.13 -23.31
CA LEU A 519 -17.96 13.02 -23.81
C LEU A 519 -16.69 12.83 -22.97
N ARG A 520 -15.72 12.13 -23.58
CA ARG A 520 -14.31 12.20 -23.19
C ARG A 520 -13.80 13.60 -23.49
N PHE A 521 -13.20 14.27 -22.52
CA PHE A 521 -12.09 15.17 -22.79
C PHE A 521 -11.02 15.03 -21.71
N ALA A 522 -9.79 14.87 -22.20
CA ALA A 522 -8.55 14.82 -21.45
C ALA A 522 -8.06 16.24 -21.12
N GLN A 523 -7.10 16.28 -20.19
CA GLN A 523 -6.23 17.41 -19.81
C GLN A 523 -6.70 18.30 -18.65
N SER A 524 -6.37 17.86 -17.43
CA SER A 524 -5.60 18.67 -16.48
C SER A 524 -4.75 17.76 -15.57
N LYS A 525 -3.80 17.03 -16.17
CA LYS A 525 -2.66 16.46 -15.42
C LYS A 525 -1.67 17.60 -15.15
N ARG A 526 -1.85 18.32 -14.05
CA ARG A 526 -0.80 19.13 -13.38
C ARG A 526 -1.31 19.58 -12.02
N LEU A 527 -1.18 18.70 -11.02
CA LEU A 527 -1.12 18.96 -9.56
C LEU A 527 -1.16 17.64 -8.77
N VAL A 528 -0.38 16.63 -9.20
CA VAL A 528 -0.17 15.35 -8.47
C VAL A 528 1.30 15.22 -8.02
N GLY A 529 2.06 16.31 -8.08
CA GLY A 529 3.47 16.33 -7.70
C GLY A 529 3.74 17.37 -6.61
N GLN A 530 3.14 17.21 -5.44
CA GLN A 530 3.53 17.92 -4.21
C GLN A 530 2.89 17.27 -2.98
N MET A 531 3.23 16.00 -2.77
CA MET A 531 3.26 15.39 -1.44
C MET A 531 4.55 14.58 -1.37
N GLY A 532 5.65 15.32 -1.24
CA GLY A 532 6.85 14.77 -0.63
C GLY A 532 6.50 14.48 0.83
N LEU A 533 6.37 13.20 1.15
CA LEU A 533 6.50 12.74 2.53
C LEU A 533 8.00 12.81 2.88
N PRO A 534 8.37 13.27 4.08
CA PRO A 534 9.72 13.07 4.60
C PRO A 534 10.07 11.59 4.73
#